data_AF-A0A7G8DRX6-F1
#
_entry.id   AF-A0A7G8DRX6-F1
#
_cell.length_a   1.000
_cell.length_b   1.000
_cell.length_c   1.000
_cell.angle_alpha   90.00
_cell.angle_beta   90.00
_cell.angle_gamma   90.00
#
_symmetry.space_group_name_H-M   'P 1'
#
loop_
_entity.id
_entity.type
_entity.pdbx_description
1 polymer ?
#
loop_
_entity_poly.entity_id
_entity_poly.type
_entity_poly.pdbx_seq_one_letter_code
_entity_poly.pdbx_strand_id
1 'polypeptide(L)'
;MGPVEAFTIAWRKSFTYGGKATRAEYWWFYLVNLIVIIGVYVLMGIAAANGLVDIQGLQFVFSLLFIYVLASAFPNLSIVVRRLRDIGKKWTWMFISLVPFIGGIWFIVLMCQPSGKYEIGQASSM
;
A
#
# COMPACT_ATOMS: atom_id res chain seq x y z
N MET A 1 4.42 15.15 5.38
CA MET A 1 5.34 14.05 5.04
C MET A 1 5.60 14.08 3.56
N GLY A 2 6.88 14.15 3.18
CA GLY A 2 7.28 14.06 1.78
C GLY A 2 7.18 12.63 1.23
N PRO A 3 7.15 12.44 -0.10
CA PRO A 3 7.05 11.12 -0.74
C PRO A 3 8.22 10.19 -0.39
N VAL A 4 9.44 10.73 -0.35
CA VAL A 4 10.67 9.97 -0.02
C VAL A 4 10.72 9.57 1.46
N GLU A 5 10.25 10.45 2.35
CA GLU A 5 10.13 10.14 3.78
C GLU A 5 9.09 9.04 4.03
N ALA A 6 7.94 9.09 3.35
CA ALA A 6 6.92 8.07 3.47
C ALA A 6 7.44 6.69 3.02
N PHE A 7 8.19 6.65 1.92
CA PHE A 7 8.80 5.41 1.45
C PHE A 7 9.82 4.85 2.46
N THR A 8 10.78 5.67 2.91
CA THR A 8 11.80 5.23 3.88
C THR A 8 11.21 4.83 5.23
N ILE A 9 10.17 5.53 5.71
CA ILE A 9 9.46 5.18 6.94
C ILE A 9 8.66 3.89 6.76
N ALA A 10 8.03 3.66 5.61
CA ALA A 10 7.34 2.41 5.33
C ALA A 10 8.28 1.22 5.47
N TRP A 11 9.46 1.29 4.84
CA TRP A 11 10.47 0.22 4.90
C TRP A 11 11.10 0.07 6.30
N ARG A 12 11.43 1.18 6.98
CA ARG A 12 12.02 1.15 8.34
C ARG A 12 11.05 0.64 9.39
N LYS A 13 9.81 1.11 9.34
CA LYS A 13 8.79 0.70 10.31
C LYS A 13 8.14 -0.62 9.91
N SER A 14 8.50 -1.31 8.83
CA SER A 14 7.89 -2.61 8.48
C SER A 14 7.78 -3.58 9.66
N PHE A 15 8.79 -3.58 10.55
CA PHE A 15 8.91 -4.48 11.71
C PHE A 15 8.59 -3.84 13.07
N THR A 16 8.25 -2.55 13.15
CA THR A 16 7.99 -1.86 14.42
C THR A 16 6.49 -1.75 14.70
N TYR A 17 5.94 -2.65 15.50
CA TYR A 17 4.49 -2.70 15.78
C TYR A 17 3.94 -1.56 16.66
N GLY A 18 4.77 -0.60 17.08
CA GLY A 18 4.39 0.58 17.85
C GLY A 18 4.45 1.86 17.02
N GLY A 19 3.33 2.56 16.89
CA GLY A 19 3.24 3.88 16.25
C GLY A 19 1.96 4.08 15.44
N LYS A 20 1.48 5.32 15.38
CA LYS A 20 0.33 5.72 14.55
C LYS A 20 0.76 5.83 13.09
N ALA A 21 -0.04 5.31 12.18
CA ALA A 21 0.14 5.48 10.74
C ALA A 21 -0.70 6.66 10.24
N THR A 22 -0.05 7.67 9.68
CA THR A 22 -0.76 8.83 9.12
C THR A 22 -1.38 8.47 7.77
N ARG A 23 -2.49 9.12 7.39
CA ARG A 23 -3.12 8.89 6.08
C ARG A 23 -2.15 9.16 4.92
N ALA A 24 -1.28 10.16 5.11
CA ALA A 24 -0.26 10.53 4.14
C ALA A 24 0.75 9.40 3.90
N GLU A 25 1.13 8.60 4.91
CA GLU A 25 2.05 7.46 4.73
C GLU A 25 1.46 6.41 3.78
N TYR A 26 0.19 6.05 3.96
CA TYR A 26 -0.49 5.09 3.10
C TYR A 26 -0.61 5.62 1.66
N TRP A 27 -1.11 6.84 1.49
CA TRP A 27 -1.32 7.41 0.16
C TRP A 27 -0.02 7.66 -0.59
N TRP A 28 1.02 8.16 0.07
CA TRP A 28 2.32 8.32 -0.58
C TRP A 28 2.95 6.98 -0.94
N PHE A 29 2.88 5.97 -0.07
CA PHE A 29 3.39 4.64 -0.39
C PHE A 29 2.65 4.03 -1.61
N TYR A 30 1.33 4.17 -1.66
CA TYR A 30 0.51 3.72 -2.78
C TYR A 30 0.84 4.47 -4.08
N LEU A 31 0.92 5.81 -4.04
CA LEU A 31 1.25 6.63 -5.20
C LEU A 31 2.65 6.35 -5.74
N VAL A 32 3.65 6.18 -4.87
CA VAL A 32 5.01 5.84 -5.29
C VAL A 32 5.03 4.48 -5.99
N ASN A 33 4.38 3.46 -5.43
CA ASN A 33 4.27 2.15 -6.08
C ASN A 33 3.55 2.25 -7.43
N LEU A 34 2.47 3.03 -7.50
CA LEU A 34 1.72 3.24 -8.74
C LEU A 34 2.59 3.89 -9.82
N ILE A 35 3.35 4.94 -9.47
CA ILE A 35 4.27 5.62 -10.39
C ILE A 35 5.38 4.68 -10.86
N VAL A 36 5.95 3.87 -9.96
CA VAL A 36 6.99 2.89 -10.33
C VAL A 36 6.45 1.86 -11.31
N ILE A 37 5.28 1.28 -11.02
CA ILE A 37 4.66 0.28 -11.90
C ILE A 37 4.35 0.89 -13.27
N ILE A 38 3.66 2.03 -13.31
CA ILE A 38 3.32 2.69 -14.58
C ILE A 38 4.59 3.08 -15.35
N GLY A 39 5.59 3.64 -14.67
CA GLY A 39 6.86 4.02 -15.28
C GLY A 39 7.57 2.83 -15.92
N VAL A 40 7.64 1.69 -15.23
CA VAL A 40 8.22 0.46 -15.79
C VAL A 40 7.43 -0.02 -17.01
N TYR A 41 6.10 -0.08 -16.95
CA TYR A 41 5.28 -0.49 -18.09
C TYR A 41 5.45 0.43 -19.31
N VAL A 42 5.46 1.74 -19.10
CA VAL A 42 5.63 2.73 -20.17
C VAL A 42 7.01 2.62 -20.79
N LEU A 43 8.07 2.55 -19.98
CA LEU A 43 9.44 2.43 -20.48
C LEU A 43 9.64 1.12 -21.26
N MET A 44 9.10 0.01 -20.75
CA MET A 44 9.17 -1.29 -21.44
C MET A 44 8.34 -1.30 -22.73
N GLY A 45 7.17 -0.65 -22.75
CA GLY A 45 6.36 -0.51 -23.95
C GLY A 45 7.07 0.31 -25.03
N ILE A 46 7.72 1.42 -24.65
CA ILE A 46 8.54 2.23 -25.56
C ILE A 46 9.74 1.44 -26.05
N ALA A 47 10.47 0.75 -25.17
CA ALA A 47 11.65 -0.03 -25.54
C ALA A 47 11.30 -1.18 -26.49
N ALA A 48 10.18 -1.88 -26.25
CA ALA A 48 9.67 -2.92 -27.14
C ALA A 48 9.24 -2.36 -28.51
N ALA A 49 8.54 -1.22 -28.53
CA ALA A 49 8.10 -0.57 -29.77
C ALA A 49 9.27 -0.10 -30.65
N ASN A 50 10.41 0.26 -30.04
CA ASN A 50 11.63 0.67 -30.74
C ASN A 50 12.57 -0.50 -31.04
N GLY A 51 12.19 -1.75 -30.73
CA GLY A 51 13.05 -2.93 -30.94
C GLY A 51 14.33 -2.94 -30.08
N LEU A 52 14.36 -2.18 -28.99
CA LEU A 52 15.52 -2.07 -28.10
C LEU A 52 15.62 -3.24 -27.11
N VAL A 53 14.53 -4.01 -26.96
CA VAL A 53 14.42 -5.10 -26.00
C VAL A 53 13.70 -6.28 -26.63
N ASP A 54 14.35 -7.45 -26.60
CA ASP A 54 13.76 -8.72 -27.03
C ASP A 54 12.82 -9.30 -25.96
N ILE A 55 12.07 -10.34 -26.34
CA ILE A 55 11.12 -11.05 -25.47
C ILE A 55 11.79 -11.50 -24.16
N GLN A 56 13.04 -11.98 -24.20
CA GLN A 56 13.77 -12.38 -23.00
C GLN A 56 14.06 -11.20 -22.06
N GLY A 57 14.39 -10.03 -22.61
CA GLY A 57 14.62 -8.82 -21.80
C GLY A 57 13.32 -8.32 -21.14
N LEU A 58 12.19 -8.39 -21.85
CA LEU A 58 10.86 -8.13 -21.29
C LEU A 58 10.54 -9.08 -20.12
N GLN A 59 10.74 -10.39 -20.32
CA GLN A 59 10.51 -11.39 -19.28
C GLN A 59 11.38 -11.16 -18.04
N PHE A 60 12.65 -10.79 -18.22
CA PHE A 60 13.55 -10.48 -17.12
C PHE A 60 13.07 -9.28 -16.31
N VAL A 61 12.71 -8.18 -16.96
CA VAL A 61 12.21 -6.97 -16.27
C VAL A 61 10.89 -7.24 -15.55
N PHE A 62 9.96 -7.97 -16.16
CA PHE A 62 8.72 -8.36 -15.49
C PHE A 62 8.95 -9.27 -14.29
N SER A 63 9.96 -10.16 -14.35
CA SER A 63 10.34 -11.00 -13.21
C SER A 63 10.88 -10.17 -12.04
N LEU A 64 11.70 -9.15 -12.32
CA LEU A 64 12.16 -8.21 -11.30
C LEU A 64 11.01 -7.39 -10.72
N LEU A 65 10.08 -6.93 -11.56
CA LEU A 65 8.88 -6.22 -11.12
C LEU A 65 8.02 -7.10 -10.20
N PHE A 66 7.90 -8.39 -10.50
CA PHE A 66 7.19 -9.34 -9.65
C PHE A 66 7.83 -9.47 -8.26
N ILE A 67 9.16 -9.60 -8.20
CA ILE A 67 9.91 -9.61 -6.92
C ILE A 67 9.71 -8.30 -6.17
N TYR A 68 9.75 -7.16 -6.86
CA TYR A 68 9.51 -5.85 -6.26
C TYR A 68 8.10 -5.75 -5.66
N VAL A 69 7.06 -6.22 -6.37
CA VAL A 69 5.68 -6.22 -5.88
C VAL A 69 5.54 -7.11 -4.65
N LEU A 70 6.17 -8.29 -4.64
CA LEU A 70 6.19 -9.17 -3.47
C LEU A 70 6.90 -8.52 -2.27
N ALA A 71 8.05 -7.89 -2.49
CA ALA A 71 8.78 -7.18 -1.44
C ALA A 71 7.96 -6.00 -0.90
N SER A 72 7.22 -5.30 -1.77
CA SER A 72 6.35 -4.18 -1.44
C SER A 72 5.07 -4.60 -0.70
N ALA A 73 4.68 -5.86 -0.78
CA ALA A 73 3.53 -6.40 -0.05
C ALA A 73 3.75 -6.35 1.47
N PHE A 74 4.98 -6.58 1.95
CA PHE A 74 5.33 -6.53 3.38
C PHE A 74 5.08 -5.16 4.04
N PRO A 75 5.64 -4.05 3.54
CA PRO A 75 5.35 -2.73 4.10
C PRO A 75 3.88 -2.33 3.92
N ASN A 76 3.23 -2.73 2.82
CA ASN A 76 1.81 -2.46 2.60
C ASN A 76 0.96 -3.14 3.69
N LEU A 77 1.22 -4.42 3.97
CA LEU A 77 0.58 -5.18 5.05
C LEU A 77 0.77 -4.49 6.40
N SER A 78 1.99 -4.07 6.70
CA SER A 78 2.35 -3.40 7.95
C SER A 78 1.59 -2.07 8.14
N ILE A 79 1.50 -1.24 7.10
CA ILE A 79 0.75 0.03 7.14
C ILE A 79 -0.75 -0.21 7.31
N VAL A 80 -1.30 -1.19 6.59
CA VAL A 80 -2.72 -1.54 6.65
C VAL A 80 -3.11 -2.00 8.06
N VAL A 81 -2.32 -2.89 8.67
CA VAL A 81 -2.60 -3.37 10.05
C VAL A 81 -2.61 -2.21 11.03
N ARG A 82 -1.67 -1.27 10.91
CA ARG A 82 -1.62 -0.06 11.77
C ARG A 82 -2.82 0.84 11.54
N ARG A 83 -3.17 1.13 10.29
CA ARG A 83 -4.33 1.96 9.95
C ARG A 83 -5.64 1.34 10.45
N LEU A 84 -5.85 0.04 10.26
CA LEU A 84 -7.02 -0.65 10.79
C LEU A 84 -7.10 -0.54 12.32
N ARG A 85 -5.96 -0.71 13.01
CA ARG A 85 -5.87 -0.54 14.46
C ARG A 85 -6.13 0.92 14.88
N ASP A 86 -5.63 1.90 14.14
CA ASP A 86 -5.85 3.34 14.38
C ASP A 86 -7.31 3.77 14.14
N ILE A 87 -8.08 3.00 13.35
CA ILE A 87 -9.52 3.22 13.11
C ILE A 87 -10.37 2.44 14.15
N GLY A 88 -9.74 1.67 15.06
CA GLY A 88 -10.44 0.85 16.05
C GLY A 88 -11.07 -0.42 15.45
N LYS A 89 -10.61 -0.86 14.27
CA LYS A 89 -11.07 -2.09 13.60
C LYS A 89 -10.08 -3.23 13.81
N LYS A 90 -10.59 -4.46 13.83
CA LYS A 90 -9.75 -5.67 13.90
C LYS A 90 -8.93 -5.78 12.61
N TRP A 91 -7.71 -6.30 12.72
CA TRP A 91 -6.82 -6.54 11.56
C TRP A 91 -7.42 -7.50 10.52
N THR A 92 -8.38 -8.33 10.92
CA THR A 92 -9.13 -9.26 10.06
C THR A 92 -9.96 -8.56 8.98
N TRP A 93 -10.24 -7.27 9.11
CA TRP A 93 -10.89 -6.48 8.06
C TRP A 93 -10.04 -6.36 6.80
N MET A 94 -8.75 -6.70 6.87
CA MET A 94 -7.91 -6.81 5.69
C MET A 94 -8.38 -7.88 4.71
N PHE A 95 -8.95 -8.99 5.17
CA PHE A 95 -9.42 -10.06 4.28
C PHE A 95 -10.58 -9.65 3.37
N ILE A 96 -11.22 -8.51 3.63
CA ILE A 96 -12.23 -7.96 2.73
C ILE A 96 -11.62 -7.62 1.36
N SER A 97 -10.33 -7.29 1.29
CA SER A 97 -9.66 -7.04 0.00
C SER A 97 -9.51 -8.29 -0.88
N LEU A 98 -9.73 -9.50 -0.34
CA LEU A 98 -9.81 -10.74 -1.13
C LEU A 98 -11.15 -10.90 -1.84
N VAL A 99 -12.17 -10.11 -1.48
CA VAL A 99 -13.44 -10.07 -2.20
C VAL A 99 -13.25 -9.21 -3.46
N PRO A 100 -13.30 -9.78 -4.68
CA PRO A 100 -13.10 -9.01 -5.90
C PRO A 100 -14.16 -7.91 -6.07
N PHE A 101 -13.78 -6.81 -6.69
CA PHE A 101 -14.57 -5.57 -6.90
C PHE A 101 -14.92 -4.79 -5.62
N ILE A 102 -15.74 -5.35 -4.74
CA ILE A 102 -16.28 -4.66 -3.56
C ILE A 102 -15.20 -4.49 -2.49
N GLY A 103 -14.32 -5.49 -2.36
CA GLY A 103 -13.24 -5.49 -1.38
C GLY A 103 -12.26 -4.35 -1.55
N GLY A 104 -11.87 -4.05 -2.78
CA GLY A 104 -10.95 -2.95 -3.10
C GLY A 104 -11.56 -1.57 -2.78
N ILE A 105 -12.81 -1.34 -3.19
CA ILE A 105 -13.52 -0.07 -2.94
C ILE A 105 -13.69 0.16 -1.44
N TRP A 106 -14.14 -0.87 -0.70
CA TRP A 106 -14.32 -0.77 0.75
C TRP A 106 -13.00 -0.52 1.49
N PHE A 107 -11.92 -1.14 1.02
CA PHE A 107 -10.59 -0.94 1.58
C PHE A 107 -10.08 0.49 1.36
N ILE A 108 -10.32 1.07 0.19
CA ILE A 108 -10.01 2.48 -0.08
C ILE A 108 -10.80 3.39 0.87
N VAL A 109 -12.10 3.12 1.08
CA VAL A 109 -12.93 3.89 2.02
C VAL A 109 -12.37 3.83 3.45
N LEU A 110 -12.01 2.64 3.93
CA LEU A 110 -11.37 2.46 5.23
C LEU A 110 -10.04 3.23 5.32
N MET A 111 -9.24 3.21 4.26
CA MET A 111 -7.97 3.94 4.21
C MET A 111 -8.14 5.46 4.09
N CYS A 112 -9.31 5.95 3.66
CA CYS A 112 -9.68 7.37 3.67
C CYS A 112 -10.21 7.87 5.02
N GLN A 113 -10.69 6.98 5.91
CA GLN A 113 -11.33 7.38 7.15
C GLN A 113 -10.38 8.12 8.11
N PRO A 114 -10.88 9.16 8.83
CA PRO A 114 -10.81 9.21 10.27
C PRO A 114 -9.75 8.37 10.98
N SER A 115 -8.60 8.85 11.44
CA SER A 115 -8.05 8.17 12.62
C SER A 115 -9.07 8.41 13.73
N GLY A 116 -9.80 7.38 14.15
CA GLY A 116 -10.93 7.55 15.03
C GLY A 116 -10.47 8.17 16.35
N LYS A 117 -11.11 9.26 16.77
CA LYS A 117 -11.30 9.45 18.19
C LYS A 117 -12.14 8.26 18.63
N TYR A 118 -11.66 7.45 19.56
CA TYR A 118 -12.56 6.65 20.38
C TYR A 118 -13.47 7.67 21.08
N GLU A 119 -14.62 8.00 20.49
CA GLU A 119 -15.72 8.57 21.26
C GLU A 119 -16.15 7.44 22.20
N ILE A 120 -15.65 7.49 23.45
CA ILE A 120 -16.40 7.46 24.73
C ILE A 120 -17.88 7.01 24.69
N GLY A 121 -18.23 6.02 23.88
CA GLY A 121 -19.55 5.38 23.84
C GLY A 121 -19.76 4.32 24.93
N GLN A 122 -18.84 4.21 25.89
CA GLN A 122 -19.02 3.40 27.10
C GLN A 122 -19.11 4.24 28.39
N ALA A 123 -19.16 5.58 28.29
CA ALA A 123 -19.25 6.47 29.45
C ALA A 123 -20.62 7.18 29.60
N SER A 124 -21.65 6.81 28.84
CA SER A 124 -23.01 7.36 29.01
C SER A 124 -24.06 6.32 29.42
N SER A 125 -23.64 5.14 29.87
CA SER A 125 -24.53 4.15 30.50
C SER A 125 -24.16 3.90 31.97
N MET A 126 -23.49 4.86 32.61
CA MET A 126 -23.46 4.99 34.07
C MET A 126 -24.56 5.96 34.49
#